data_AF-A0A965R9R7-F1
#
_entry.id   AF-A0A965R9R7-F1
#
_cell.length_a   1.000
_cell.length_b   1.000
_cell.length_c   1.000
_cell.angle_alpha   90.00
_cell.angle_beta   90.00
_cell.angle_gamma   90.00
#
_symmetry.space_group_name_H-M   'P 1'
#
loop_
_entity.id
_entity.type
_entity.pdbx_description
1 polymer ?
#
loop_
_entity_poly.entity_id
_entity_poly.type
_entity_poly.pdbx_seq_one_letter_code
_entity_poly.pdbx_strand_id
1 'polypeptide(L)'
;MKHIYLLGASLLVLASCKPNLEPTKPTSGDANFTSYVAIGNSLTAGYADGTLYRSGQISSYPNMLAEMFAFAGGGEFKQPLLPGDAGWPSLKYVLGVSSTGSLAPTVYSGTMDTAGSGTNVYAAGPYNNVGIPGIRCIDYIMPGYATANPYAARLVNSPLQTALAMATSKPATFYTVWLGANDVLGYATGGGVGTVNTGVTYPTATNNISSTTLFSLCYDSVVNNLARTGAKGALINIPDVTSIPYFTTVPYNPLNAADPNFGPQIATLNTQFAQLNQVFTALG
;
A
#
# COMPACT_ATOMS: atom_id res chain seq x y z
N MET A 1 20.42 -52.29 -32.73
CA MET A 1 20.14 -51.85 -31.34
C MET A 1 20.16 -50.33 -31.14
N LYS A 2 20.96 -49.53 -31.88
CA LYS A 2 20.97 -48.05 -31.75
C LYS A 2 19.70 -47.29 -32.20
N HIS A 3 18.84 -47.88 -33.05
CA HIS A 3 17.64 -47.20 -33.56
C HIS A 3 16.38 -47.39 -32.69
N ILE A 4 16.39 -48.32 -31.72
CA ILE A 4 15.27 -48.55 -30.81
C ILE A 4 15.22 -47.48 -29.70
N TYR A 5 16.38 -46.97 -29.26
CA TYR A 5 16.45 -45.92 -28.24
C TYR A 5 15.94 -44.56 -28.72
N LEU A 6 16.09 -44.25 -30.02
CA LEU A 6 15.59 -43.01 -30.63
C LEU A 6 14.06 -43.01 -30.77
N LEU A 7 13.44 -44.17 -31.04
CA LEU A 7 11.98 -44.30 -31.09
C LEU A 7 11.33 -44.21 -29.69
N GLY A 8 12.00 -44.78 -28.67
CA GLY A 8 11.56 -44.71 -27.27
C GLY A 8 11.61 -43.29 -26.69
N ALA A 9 12.63 -42.49 -27.06
CA ALA A 9 12.72 -41.09 -26.65
C ALA A 9 11.62 -40.22 -27.30
N SER A 10 11.24 -40.48 -28.56
CA SER A 10 10.15 -39.75 -29.22
C SER A 10 8.75 -40.05 -28.66
N LEU A 11 8.51 -41.25 -28.11
CA LEU A 11 7.23 -41.58 -27.48
C LEU A 11 7.06 -40.92 -26.10
N LEU A 12 8.15 -40.68 -25.37
CA LEU A 12 8.11 -40.02 -24.06
C LEU A 12 7.84 -38.50 -24.15
N VAL A 13 8.12 -37.87 -25.29
CA VAL A 13 7.79 -36.44 -25.53
C VAL A 13 6.31 -36.26 -25.89
N LEU A 14 5.67 -37.26 -26.50
CA LEU A 14 4.25 -37.23 -26.88
C LEU A 14 3.29 -37.63 -25.74
N ALA A 15 3.82 -38.24 -24.68
CA ALA A 15 3.08 -38.63 -23.47
C ALA A 15 3.25 -37.64 -22.30
N SER A 16 3.76 -36.43 -22.56
CA SER A 16 3.70 -35.36 -21.57
C SER A 16 2.24 -34.92 -21.45
N CYS A 17 1.51 -35.52 -20.50
CA CYS A 17 0.25 -34.99 -20.00
C CYS A 17 0.56 -33.60 -19.46
N LYS A 18 0.43 -32.56 -20.29
CA LYS A 18 0.33 -31.19 -19.80
C LYS A 18 -0.90 -31.21 -18.89
N PRO A 19 -0.76 -31.09 -17.55
CA PRO A 19 -1.93 -31.06 -16.70
C PRO A 19 -2.79 -29.92 -17.20
N ASN A 20 -3.96 -30.25 -17.74
CA ASN A 20 -4.93 -29.25 -18.14
C ASN A 20 -5.54 -28.74 -16.84
N LEU A 21 -4.80 -27.84 -16.19
CA LEU A 21 -5.27 -27.07 -15.07
C LEU A 21 -6.31 -26.11 -15.64
N GLU A 22 -7.51 -26.61 -15.90
CA GLU A 22 -8.67 -25.75 -16.11
C GLU A 22 -8.91 -25.07 -14.76
N PRO A 23 -8.58 -23.78 -14.61
CA PRO A 23 -8.77 -23.12 -13.34
C PRO A 23 -10.27 -23.15 -13.05
N THR A 24 -10.66 -23.77 -11.93
CA THR A 24 -12.03 -23.71 -11.45
C THR A 24 -12.41 -22.24 -11.28
N LYS A 25 -13.46 -21.83 -12.01
CA LYS A 25 -14.00 -20.48 -11.89
C LYS A 25 -14.32 -20.19 -10.42
N PRO A 26 -13.82 -19.07 -9.86
CA PRO A 26 -14.18 -18.65 -8.52
C PRO A 26 -15.70 -18.53 -8.36
N THR A 27 -16.21 -18.99 -7.21
CA THR A 27 -17.61 -18.77 -6.81
C THR A 27 -17.66 -17.68 -5.75
N SER A 28 -18.74 -16.90 -5.75
CA SER A 28 -18.98 -15.89 -4.72
C SER A 28 -19.39 -16.49 -3.38
N GLY A 29 -19.78 -17.77 -3.35
CA GLY A 29 -20.49 -18.35 -2.21
C GLY A 29 -21.70 -17.47 -1.86
N ASP A 30 -21.80 -17.07 -0.59
CA ASP A 30 -22.87 -16.20 -0.08
C ASP A 30 -22.57 -14.69 -0.24
N ALA A 31 -21.40 -14.32 -0.77
CA ALA A 31 -21.03 -12.91 -0.96
C ALA A 31 -21.70 -12.32 -2.21
N ASN A 32 -21.92 -10.99 -2.19
CA ASN A 32 -22.45 -10.25 -3.32
C ASN A 32 -21.45 -9.16 -3.76
N PHE A 33 -20.68 -9.44 -4.81
CA PHE A 33 -19.66 -8.53 -5.33
C PHE A 33 -20.14 -7.52 -6.39
N THR A 34 -21.46 -7.45 -6.66
CA THR A 34 -22.01 -6.60 -7.72
C THR A 34 -21.68 -5.11 -7.55
N SER A 35 -21.49 -4.64 -6.32
CA SER A 35 -20.95 -3.31 -6.00
C SER A 35 -19.92 -3.41 -4.87
N TYR A 36 -18.65 -3.52 -5.24
CA TYR A 36 -17.53 -3.52 -4.30
C TYR A 36 -17.04 -2.08 -4.00
N VAL A 37 -16.96 -1.70 -2.73
CA VAL A 37 -16.35 -0.43 -2.28
C VAL A 37 -15.15 -0.71 -1.36
N ALA A 38 -14.00 -0.10 -1.66
CA ALA A 38 -12.79 -0.22 -0.87
C ALA A 38 -12.55 1.06 -0.07
N ILE A 39 -12.41 0.90 1.25
CA ILE A 39 -12.20 1.98 2.22
C ILE A 39 -10.82 1.81 2.82
N GLY A 40 -10.00 2.85 2.79
CA GLY A 40 -8.70 2.77 3.45
C GLY A 40 -7.78 3.95 3.17
N ASN A 41 -6.49 3.70 3.26
CA ASN A 41 -5.44 4.70 3.20
C ASN A 41 -4.56 4.56 1.95
N SER A 42 -3.26 4.83 2.10
CA SER A 42 -2.22 4.74 1.09
C SER A 42 -2.22 3.42 0.32
N LEU A 43 -2.27 2.27 1.00
CA LEU A 43 -2.21 0.95 0.34
C LEU A 43 -3.47 0.67 -0.48
N THR A 44 -4.64 1.08 0.04
CA THR A 44 -5.91 1.01 -0.68
C THR A 44 -5.90 1.88 -1.92
N ALA A 45 -5.31 3.09 -1.83
CA ALA A 45 -5.19 4.00 -2.96
C ALA A 45 -4.24 3.50 -4.06
N GLY A 46 -3.28 2.61 -3.72
CA GLY A 46 -2.18 2.21 -4.60
C GLY A 46 -0.98 3.18 -4.55
N TYR A 47 -0.75 3.79 -3.39
CA TYR A 47 0.46 4.56 -3.12
C TYR A 47 1.67 3.60 -3.06
N ALA A 48 2.69 3.89 -3.85
CA ALA A 48 3.92 3.11 -3.93
C ALA A 48 5.09 4.03 -4.29
N ASP A 49 6.32 3.57 -4.09
CA ASP A 49 7.52 4.31 -4.53
C ASP A 49 7.56 5.78 -4.08
N GLY A 50 7.06 6.05 -2.88
CA GLY A 50 7.06 7.39 -2.29
C GLY A 50 6.05 8.37 -2.90
N THR A 51 5.11 7.94 -3.74
CA THR A 51 4.06 8.82 -4.29
C THR A 51 2.83 8.05 -4.82
N LEU A 52 1.84 8.74 -5.36
CA LEU A 52 0.74 8.11 -6.10
C LEU A 52 1.02 8.22 -7.61
N TYR A 53 0.77 7.16 -8.37
CA TYR A 53 0.92 7.13 -9.83
C TYR A 53 0.05 6.03 -10.45
N ARG A 54 -0.29 6.16 -11.74
CA ARG A 54 -1.34 5.35 -12.39
C ARG A 54 -1.12 3.83 -12.26
N SER A 55 0.05 3.32 -12.59
CA SER A 55 0.30 1.88 -12.55
C SER A 55 0.37 1.33 -11.11
N GLY A 56 0.77 2.14 -10.13
CA GLY A 56 0.67 1.80 -8.71
C GLY A 56 -0.78 1.66 -8.25
N GLN A 57 -1.67 2.52 -8.75
CA GLN A 57 -3.11 2.42 -8.50
C GLN A 57 -3.74 1.18 -9.15
N ILE A 58 -3.32 0.83 -10.37
CA ILE A 58 -3.78 -0.40 -11.05
C ILE A 58 -3.29 -1.65 -10.31
N SER A 59 -2.10 -1.60 -9.72
CA SER A 59 -1.56 -2.70 -8.91
C SER A 59 -2.06 -2.69 -7.45
N SER A 60 -3.02 -1.83 -7.10
CA SER A 60 -3.55 -1.77 -5.73
C SER A 60 -4.34 -3.03 -5.39
N TYR A 61 -4.28 -3.47 -4.13
CA TYR A 61 -4.99 -4.67 -3.70
C TYR A 61 -6.51 -4.61 -3.99
N PRO A 62 -7.22 -3.46 -3.90
CA PRO A 62 -8.63 -3.42 -4.25
C PRO A 62 -8.87 -3.67 -5.74
N ASN A 63 -7.98 -3.19 -6.62
CA ASN A 63 -8.10 -3.49 -8.05
C ASN A 63 -7.93 -4.99 -8.30
N MET A 64 -6.90 -5.59 -7.70
CA MET A 64 -6.62 -7.02 -7.84
C MET A 64 -7.79 -7.86 -7.30
N LEU A 65 -8.39 -7.47 -6.17
CA LEU A 65 -9.60 -8.11 -5.65
C LEU A 65 -10.78 -7.95 -6.60
N ALA A 66 -11.00 -6.75 -7.15
CA ALA A 66 -12.08 -6.50 -8.10
C ALA A 66 -11.95 -7.31 -9.39
N GLU A 67 -10.73 -7.46 -9.92
CA GLU A 67 -10.43 -8.35 -11.05
C GLU A 67 -10.80 -9.80 -10.73
N MET A 68 -10.54 -10.27 -9.51
CA MET A 68 -10.96 -11.61 -9.08
C MET A 68 -12.48 -11.69 -8.89
N PHE A 69 -13.11 -10.66 -8.33
CA PHE A 69 -14.55 -10.59 -8.15
C PHE A 69 -15.30 -10.60 -9.48
N ALA A 70 -14.74 -10.06 -10.56
CA ALA A 70 -15.35 -10.12 -11.89
C ALA A 70 -15.61 -11.57 -12.34
N PHE A 71 -14.75 -12.52 -11.96
CA PHE A 71 -14.98 -13.94 -12.22
C PHE A 71 -16.11 -14.54 -11.37
N ALA A 72 -16.51 -13.90 -10.28
CA ALA A 72 -17.56 -14.33 -9.36
C ALA A 72 -18.80 -13.40 -9.37
N GLY A 73 -19.09 -12.75 -10.50
CA GLY A 73 -20.27 -11.87 -10.65
C GLY A 73 -20.08 -10.44 -10.13
N GLY A 74 -18.84 -10.01 -9.94
CA GLY A 74 -18.46 -8.66 -9.54
C GLY A 74 -18.77 -7.62 -10.61
N GLY A 75 -19.13 -6.41 -10.16
CA GLY A 75 -19.39 -5.27 -11.03
C GLY A 75 -18.12 -4.47 -11.37
N GLU A 76 -18.31 -3.38 -12.12
CA GLU A 76 -17.23 -2.46 -12.45
C GLU A 76 -16.59 -1.83 -11.19
N PHE A 77 -15.26 -1.80 -11.17
CA PHE A 77 -14.47 -1.18 -10.12
C PHE A 77 -13.78 0.09 -10.65
N LYS A 78 -14.30 1.24 -10.24
CA LYS A 78 -13.81 2.55 -10.67
C LYS A 78 -12.84 3.15 -9.67
N GLN A 79 -11.66 3.54 -10.15
CA GLN A 79 -10.62 4.20 -9.35
C GLN A 79 -10.36 5.64 -9.83
N PRO A 80 -10.00 6.56 -8.93
CA PRO A 80 -9.57 7.91 -9.29
C PRO A 80 -8.11 7.92 -9.76
N LEU A 81 -7.87 7.27 -10.90
CA LEU A 81 -6.54 7.14 -11.49
C LEU A 81 -5.90 8.52 -11.74
N LEU A 82 -4.60 8.59 -11.51
CA LEU A 82 -3.76 9.66 -12.02
C LEU A 82 -3.57 9.47 -13.54
N PRO A 83 -3.38 10.56 -14.28
CA PRO A 83 -3.25 10.49 -15.74
C PRO A 83 -1.94 9.80 -16.19
N GLY A 84 -0.90 9.81 -15.37
CA GLY A 84 0.43 9.29 -15.71
C GLY A 84 1.17 8.58 -14.58
N ASP A 85 2.39 8.16 -14.92
CA ASP A 85 3.20 7.22 -14.14
C ASP A 85 4.43 7.83 -13.46
N ALA A 86 4.66 9.13 -13.62
CA ALA A 86 5.84 9.80 -13.06
C ALA A 86 5.72 10.07 -11.55
N GLY A 87 4.50 10.11 -11.01
CA GLY A 87 4.21 10.45 -9.63
C GLY A 87 3.60 11.83 -9.44
N TRP A 88 2.71 11.95 -8.45
CA TRP A 88 2.15 13.21 -7.98
C TRP A 88 1.77 13.12 -6.48
N PRO A 89 2.04 14.16 -5.67
CA PRO A 89 2.59 15.48 -6.01
C PRO A 89 4.13 15.52 -6.08
N SER A 90 4.77 14.35 -5.99
CA SER A 90 6.23 14.20 -6.07
C SER A 90 6.56 13.15 -7.11
N LEU A 91 7.76 13.21 -7.68
CA LEU A 91 8.26 12.16 -8.55
C LEU A 91 8.41 10.85 -7.75
N LYS A 92 8.08 9.73 -8.40
CA LYS A 92 8.25 8.41 -7.79
C LYS A 92 9.72 8.03 -7.67
N TYR A 93 10.01 7.12 -6.75
CA TYR A 93 11.27 6.40 -6.73
C TYR A 93 11.29 5.29 -7.78
N VAL A 94 12.46 4.99 -8.31
CA VAL A 94 12.73 3.88 -9.22
C VAL A 94 14.03 3.19 -8.81
N LEU A 95 14.15 1.91 -9.15
CA LEU A 95 15.42 1.21 -8.99
C LEU A 95 16.46 1.86 -9.91
N GLY A 96 17.61 2.19 -9.34
CA GLY A 96 18.70 2.86 -10.03
C GLY A 96 19.96 2.86 -9.18
N VAL A 97 21.08 3.20 -9.81
CA VAL A 97 22.35 3.40 -9.11
C VAL A 97 22.61 4.90 -9.06
N SER A 98 22.81 5.46 -7.87
CA SER A 98 23.11 6.90 -7.73
C SER A 98 24.47 7.24 -8.36
N SER A 99 24.74 8.54 -8.55
CA SER A 99 26.07 9.02 -8.94
C SER A 99 27.19 8.66 -7.94
N THR A 100 26.80 8.31 -6.71
CA THR A 100 27.70 7.84 -5.64
C THR A 100 27.82 6.32 -5.56
N GLY A 101 27.17 5.56 -6.47
CA GLY A 101 27.19 4.10 -6.46
C GLY A 101 26.21 3.45 -5.46
N SER A 102 25.34 4.24 -4.82
CA SER A 102 24.32 3.71 -3.90
C SER A 102 23.27 2.90 -4.65
N LEU A 103 22.86 1.78 -4.06
CA LEU A 103 21.75 0.94 -4.53
C LEU A 103 20.39 1.34 -3.94
N ALA A 104 20.33 2.44 -3.19
CA ALA A 104 19.06 2.99 -2.74
C ALA A 104 18.19 3.43 -3.93
N PRO A 105 16.85 3.35 -3.85
CA PRO A 105 15.98 3.87 -4.88
C PRO A 105 16.31 5.32 -5.23
N THR A 106 16.32 5.62 -6.52
CA THR A 106 16.62 6.96 -7.06
C THR A 106 15.33 7.63 -7.50
N VAL A 107 15.29 8.96 -7.51
CA VAL A 107 14.12 9.69 -8.00
C VAL A 107 14.02 9.53 -9.51
N TYR A 108 12.82 9.26 -10.03
CA TYR A 108 12.56 9.20 -11.47
C TYR A 108 13.03 10.48 -12.16
N SER A 109 13.87 10.35 -13.21
CA SER A 109 14.52 11.49 -13.86
C SER A 109 13.66 12.20 -14.91
N GLY A 110 12.45 11.70 -15.17
CA GLY A 110 11.52 12.30 -16.13
C GLY A 110 10.75 13.49 -15.55
N THR A 111 9.89 14.08 -16.38
CA THR A 111 9.03 15.19 -15.96
C THR A 111 7.90 14.68 -15.07
N MET A 112 7.60 15.43 -14.00
CA MET A 112 6.47 15.15 -13.12
C MET A 112 5.15 15.25 -13.89
N ASP A 113 4.20 14.40 -13.54
CA ASP A 113 2.87 14.45 -14.12
C ASP A 113 2.05 15.59 -13.49
N THR A 114 2.09 16.76 -14.12
CA THR A 114 1.38 17.95 -13.65
C THR A 114 0.03 18.15 -14.36
N ALA A 115 -0.18 17.54 -15.53
CA ALA A 115 -1.36 17.75 -16.35
C ALA A 115 -2.54 16.92 -15.83
N GLY A 116 -3.40 17.54 -15.02
CA GLY A 116 -4.62 16.90 -14.51
C GLY A 116 -4.45 16.14 -13.19
N SER A 117 -3.21 15.87 -12.76
CA SER A 117 -2.93 15.16 -11.50
C SER A 117 -3.46 15.88 -10.26
N GLY A 118 -3.33 17.20 -10.20
CA GLY A 118 -3.89 18.02 -9.12
C GLY A 118 -5.34 18.45 -9.32
N THR A 119 -5.96 18.07 -10.43
CA THR A 119 -7.34 18.47 -10.74
C THR A 119 -8.32 17.67 -9.88
N ASN A 120 -9.37 18.33 -9.43
CA ASN A 120 -10.49 17.67 -8.79
C ASN A 120 -11.26 16.81 -9.80
N VAL A 121 -11.40 15.52 -9.50
CA VAL A 121 -12.04 14.50 -10.34
C VAL A 121 -13.33 13.99 -9.71
N TYR A 122 -13.91 14.67 -8.71
CA TYR A 122 -15.17 14.24 -8.07
C TYR A 122 -16.29 14.01 -9.09
N ALA A 123 -16.42 14.90 -10.08
CA ALA A 123 -17.49 14.84 -11.09
C ALA A 123 -17.44 13.58 -11.96
N ALA A 124 -16.28 12.92 -12.06
CA ALA A 124 -16.14 11.65 -12.76
C ALA A 124 -16.44 10.43 -11.87
N GLY A 125 -16.78 10.63 -10.59
CA GLY A 125 -17.22 9.57 -9.68
C GLY A 125 -18.66 9.07 -9.97
N PRO A 126 -19.27 8.33 -9.02
CA PRO A 126 -18.68 7.89 -7.76
C PRO A 126 -17.61 6.81 -7.97
N TYR A 127 -16.57 6.83 -7.12
CA TYR A 127 -15.49 5.85 -7.16
C TYR A 127 -15.76 4.67 -6.23
N ASN A 128 -15.33 3.48 -6.65
CA ASN A 128 -15.36 2.30 -5.79
C ASN A 128 -14.19 2.30 -4.80
N ASN A 129 -13.03 2.84 -5.20
CA ASN A 129 -11.86 2.97 -4.34
C ASN A 129 -11.83 4.33 -3.66
N VAL A 130 -12.01 4.33 -2.34
CA VAL A 130 -11.91 5.49 -1.45
C VAL A 130 -10.70 5.33 -0.52
N GLY A 131 -9.59 4.92 -1.11
CA GLY A 131 -8.27 4.99 -0.50
C GLY A 131 -7.70 6.39 -0.61
N ILE A 132 -7.29 6.99 0.53
CA ILE A 132 -6.66 8.31 0.56
C ILE A 132 -5.27 8.18 1.18
N PRO A 133 -4.18 8.42 0.42
CA PRO A 133 -2.84 8.37 0.99
C PRO A 133 -2.65 9.28 2.19
N GLY A 134 -2.05 8.73 3.25
CA GLY A 134 -1.79 9.44 4.50
C GLY A 134 -3.00 9.63 5.43
N ILE A 135 -4.22 9.26 5.03
CA ILE A 135 -5.38 9.38 5.92
C ILE A 135 -5.28 8.41 7.11
N ARG A 136 -5.56 8.91 8.31
CA ARG A 136 -5.78 8.07 9.50
C ARG A 136 -7.23 7.62 9.55
N CYS A 137 -7.54 6.63 10.39
CA CYS A 137 -8.91 6.28 10.69
C CYS A 137 -9.66 7.52 11.17
N ILE A 138 -9.16 8.20 12.21
CA ILE A 138 -9.85 9.36 12.80
C ILE A 138 -10.15 10.49 11.82
N ASP A 139 -9.34 10.66 10.77
CA ASP A 139 -9.52 11.71 9.77
C ASP A 139 -10.65 11.39 8.78
N TYR A 140 -11.08 10.13 8.69
CA TYR A 140 -12.05 9.66 7.70
C TYR A 140 -13.45 10.27 7.87
N ILE A 141 -13.79 10.66 9.11
CA ILE A 141 -15.03 11.36 9.46
C ILE A 141 -14.86 12.86 9.66
N MET A 142 -13.66 13.41 9.47
CA MET A 142 -13.35 14.82 9.75
C MET A 142 -13.77 15.72 8.58
N PRO A 143 -14.73 16.65 8.76
CA PRO A 143 -15.00 17.69 7.78
C PRO A 143 -13.78 18.62 7.64
N GLY A 144 -13.45 19.01 6.42
CA GLY A 144 -12.31 19.89 6.16
C GLY A 144 -11.00 19.15 5.89
N TYR A 145 -10.91 17.83 6.09
CA TYR A 145 -9.66 17.07 5.86
C TYR A 145 -9.09 17.26 4.45
N ALA A 146 -9.95 17.43 3.44
CA ALA A 146 -9.55 17.68 2.07
C ALA A 146 -8.74 18.99 1.89
N THR A 147 -8.83 19.94 2.81
CA THR A 147 -7.98 21.15 2.77
C THR A 147 -6.52 20.87 3.13
N ALA A 148 -6.27 19.82 3.91
CA ALA A 148 -4.93 19.45 4.40
C ALA A 148 -4.29 18.31 3.61
N ASN A 149 -5.05 17.61 2.77
CA ASN A 149 -4.58 16.46 2.01
C ASN A 149 -4.88 16.63 0.51
N PRO A 150 -3.86 16.79 -0.35
CA PRO A 150 -4.05 17.04 -1.77
C PRO A 150 -4.69 15.84 -2.49
N TYR A 151 -4.50 14.60 -2.02
CA TYR A 151 -5.18 13.43 -2.57
C TYR A 151 -6.68 13.45 -2.26
N ALA A 152 -7.06 13.80 -1.03
CA ALA A 152 -8.46 13.97 -0.66
C ALA A 152 -9.12 15.13 -1.43
N ALA A 153 -8.40 16.24 -1.61
CA ALA A 153 -8.85 17.40 -2.38
C ALA A 153 -9.26 17.06 -3.83
N ARG A 154 -8.67 16.01 -4.42
CA ARG A 154 -9.05 15.53 -5.76
C ARG A 154 -10.42 14.88 -5.80
N LEU A 155 -10.92 14.38 -4.67
CA LEU A 155 -12.01 13.42 -4.66
C LEU A 155 -13.32 13.97 -4.07
N VAL A 156 -13.32 15.19 -3.54
CA VAL A 156 -14.47 15.79 -2.85
C VAL A 156 -15.18 16.86 -3.68
N ASN A 157 -16.49 17.03 -3.50
CA ASN A 157 -17.26 18.11 -4.13
C ASN A 157 -17.24 19.43 -3.35
N SER A 158 -16.78 19.39 -2.12
CA SER A 158 -16.64 20.51 -1.20
C SER A 158 -15.50 20.18 -0.24
N PRO A 159 -14.70 21.16 0.20
CA PRO A 159 -13.66 20.94 1.21
C PRO A 159 -14.19 20.32 2.52
N LEU A 160 -15.48 20.47 2.81
CA LEU A 160 -16.14 19.92 4.01
C LEU A 160 -16.65 18.47 3.84
N GLN A 161 -16.66 17.92 2.63
CA GLN A 161 -17.09 16.54 2.43
C GLN A 161 -16.09 15.57 3.07
N THR A 162 -16.60 14.65 3.90
CA THR A 162 -15.77 13.64 4.58
C THR A 162 -15.49 12.45 3.66
N ALA A 163 -14.41 11.71 3.93
CA ALA A 163 -14.13 10.46 3.22
C ALA A 163 -15.23 9.41 3.45
N LEU A 164 -15.87 9.41 4.63
CA LEU A 164 -17.06 8.59 4.89
C LEU A 164 -18.25 8.94 3.98
N ALA A 165 -18.54 10.23 3.79
CA ALA A 165 -19.60 10.66 2.89
C ALA A 165 -19.31 10.27 1.43
N MET A 166 -18.03 10.26 1.04
CA MET A 166 -17.60 9.76 -0.26
C MET A 166 -17.78 8.24 -0.39
N ALA A 167 -17.33 7.46 0.60
CA ALA A 167 -17.46 6.01 0.60
C ALA A 167 -18.91 5.51 0.58
N THR A 168 -19.83 6.28 1.16
CA THR A 168 -21.26 5.93 1.19
C THR A 168 -22.06 6.51 0.02
N SER A 169 -21.43 7.30 -0.86
CA SER A 169 -22.08 7.85 -2.06
C SER A 169 -22.40 6.78 -3.12
N LYS A 170 -21.68 5.65 -3.09
CA LYS A 170 -21.97 4.47 -3.90
C LYS A 170 -22.58 3.38 -3.00
N PRO A 171 -23.81 2.90 -3.29
CA PRO A 171 -24.38 1.77 -2.56
C PRO A 171 -23.50 0.53 -2.73
N ALA A 172 -22.86 0.07 -1.65
CA ALA A 172 -22.05 -1.13 -1.64
C ALA A 172 -22.92 -2.37 -1.39
N THR A 173 -22.54 -3.50 -1.99
CA THR A 173 -23.01 -4.85 -1.64
C THR A 173 -21.90 -5.67 -0.97
N PHE A 174 -20.65 -5.32 -1.27
CA PHE A 174 -19.46 -5.82 -0.58
C PHE A 174 -18.49 -4.68 -0.26
N TYR A 175 -17.81 -4.72 0.89
CA TYR A 175 -16.78 -3.74 1.22
C TYR A 175 -15.51 -4.36 1.81
N THR A 176 -14.39 -3.65 1.67
CA THR A 176 -13.17 -3.89 2.46
C THR A 176 -12.82 -2.62 3.22
N VAL A 177 -12.57 -2.72 4.53
CA VAL A 177 -12.11 -1.59 5.35
C VAL A 177 -10.70 -1.89 5.85
N TRP A 178 -9.72 -1.09 5.42
CA TRP A 178 -8.34 -1.14 5.91
C TRP A 178 -7.86 0.24 6.34
N LEU A 179 -8.39 0.68 7.48
CA LEU A 179 -8.01 1.91 8.16
C LEU A 179 -7.18 1.58 9.39
N GLY A 180 -6.39 2.56 9.85
CA GLY A 180 -5.75 2.49 11.16
C GLY A 180 -4.23 2.40 11.19
N ALA A 181 -3.60 1.95 10.12
CA ALA A 181 -2.13 1.89 10.08
C ALA A 181 -1.49 3.28 10.31
N ASN A 182 -2.03 4.32 9.67
CA ASN A 182 -1.51 5.68 9.80
C ASN A 182 -1.77 6.32 11.18
N ASP A 183 -2.67 5.78 11.99
CA ASP A 183 -2.93 6.26 13.36
C ASP A 183 -1.74 6.01 14.31
N VAL A 184 -0.84 5.10 13.93
CA VAL A 184 0.37 4.77 14.68
C VAL A 184 1.66 4.88 13.85
N LEU A 185 1.58 4.69 12.53
CA LEU A 185 2.75 4.65 11.66
C LEU A 185 3.56 5.95 11.70
N GLY A 186 2.90 7.12 11.64
CA GLY A 186 3.59 8.41 11.66
C GLY A 186 4.41 8.64 12.93
N TYR A 187 3.91 8.18 14.08
CA TYR A 187 4.66 8.20 15.34
C TYR A 187 5.89 7.29 15.27
N ALA A 188 5.70 6.05 14.82
CA ALA A 188 6.77 5.06 14.74
C ALA A 188 7.88 5.51 13.76
N THR A 189 7.53 5.91 12.53
CA THR A 189 8.52 6.36 11.53
C THR A 189 9.17 7.68 11.90
N GLY A 190 8.49 8.50 12.71
CA GLY A 190 9.02 9.73 13.30
C GLY A 190 9.94 9.53 14.51
N GLY A 191 10.31 8.28 14.84
CA GLY A 191 11.23 7.99 15.94
C GLY A 191 10.58 7.98 17.33
N GLY A 192 9.25 7.89 17.41
CA GLY A 192 8.52 7.80 18.67
C GLY A 192 8.48 9.10 19.49
N VAL A 193 8.71 10.25 18.87
CA VAL A 193 8.77 11.55 19.54
C VAL A 193 7.42 12.27 19.65
N GLY A 194 6.36 11.77 19.00
CA GLY A 194 5.02 12.35 19.10
C GLY A 194 4.35 12.09 20.44
N THR A 195 3.09 12.50 20.58
CA THR A 195 2.28 12.20 21.77
C THR A 195 1.29 11.07 21.52
N VAL A 196 0.94 10.34 22.59
CA VAL A 196 -0.21 9.42 22.59
C VAL A 196 -1.44 10.18 23.04
N ASN A 197 -2.40 10.40 22.15
CA ASN A 197 -3.60 11.18 22.47
C ASN A 197 -4.60 10.35 23.27
N THR A 198 -5.39 11.04 24.08
CA THR A 198 -6.46 10.45 24.89
C THR A 198 -7.79 11.17 24.64
N GLY A 199 -8.90 10.45 24.84
CA GLY A 199 -10.24 11.00 24.66
C GLY A 199 -10.60 11.30 23.20
N VAL A 200 -11.36 12.37 22.99
CA VAL A 200 -11.96 12.73 21.69
C VAL A 200 -11.27 13.92 21.02
N THR A 201 -10.17 14.41 21.58
CA THR A 201 -9.41 15.52 21.00
C THR A 201 -8.61 15.03 19.80
N TYR A 202 -8.75 15.71 18.67
CA TYR A 202 -7.96 15.42 17.48
C TYR A 202 -6.47 15.76 17.71
N PRO A 203 -5.53 14.93 17.24
CA PRO A 203 -4.12 15.22 17.36
C PRO A 203 -3.72 16.47 16.58
N THR A 204 -2.85 17.30 17.18
CA THR A 204 -2.32 18.53 16.57
C THR A 204 -1.20 18.29 15.56
N ALA A 205 -0.59 17.10 15.57
CA ALA A 205 0.47 16.70 14.65
C ALA A 205 0.18 15.32 14.06
N THR A 206 0.67 15.09 12.85
CA THR A 206 0.48 13.84 12.09
C THR A 206 1.31 12.68 12.61
N ASN A 207 2.35 12.95 13.40
CA ASN A 207 3.20 11.96 14.07
C ASN A 207 2.73 11.63 15.50
N ASN A 208 1.57 12.13 15.93
CA ASN A 208 0.99 11.73 17.21
C ASN A 208 0.09 10.51 17.03
N ILE A 209 0.11 9.59 17.99
CA ILE A 209 -0.78 8.42 18.01
C ILE A 209 -2.21 8.87 18.26
N SER A 210 -3.15 8.43 17.43
CA SER A 210 -4.58 8.67 17.63
C SER A 210 -5.07 8.01 18.92
N SER A 211 -6.01 8.65 19.62
CA SER A 211 -6.66 8.02 20.77
C SER A 211 -7.52 6.84 20.34
N THR A 212 -7.50 5.76 21.12
CA THR A 212 -8.39 4.61 20.92
C THR A 212 -9.87 4.99 20.99
N THR A 213 -10.25 5.97 21.82
CA THR A 213 -11.65 6.46 21.87
C THR A 213 -12.08 7.06 20.53
N LEU A 214 -11.28 7.98 19.99
CA LEU A 214 -11.57 8.62 18.70
C LEU A 214 -11.48 7.62 17.54
N PHE A 215 -10.52 6.69 17.61
CA PHE A 215 -10.40 5.59 16.65
C PHE A 215 -11.68 4.75 16.61
N SER A 216 -12.16 4.26 17.76
CA SER A 216 -13.37 3.43 17.83
C SER A 216 -14.59 4.20 17.33
N LEU A 217 -14.77 5.46 17.74
CA LEU A 217 -15.87 6.30 17.26
C LEU A 217 -15.88 6.42 15.74
N CYS A 218 -14.72 6.64 15.13
CA CYS A 218 -14.61 6.72 13.69
C CYS A 218 -14.83 5.35 13.01
N TYR A 219 -14.15 4.31 13.48
CA TYR A 219 -14.22 2.99 12.88
C TYR A 219 -15.65 2.44 12.93
N ASP A 220 -16.32 2.57 14.07
CA ASP A 220 -17.74 2.22 14.23
C ASP A 220 -18.62 3.05 13.31
N SER A 221 -18.37 4.36 13.16
CA SER A 221 -19.12 5.21 12.22
C SER A 221 -18.99 4.73 10.78
N VAL A 222 -17.79 4.33 10.36
CA VAL A 222 -17.54 3.78 9.01
C VAL A 222 -18.28 2.46 8.83
N VAL A 223 -18.08 1.50 9.73
CA VAL A 223 -18.68 0.16 9.62
C VAL A 223 -20.20 0.22 9.71
N ASN A 224 -20.76 1.00 10.64
CA ASN A 224 -22.21 1.11 10.79
C ASN A 224 -22.88 1.74 9.57
N ASN A 225 -22.26 2.75 8.95
CA ASN A 225 -22.81 3.36 7.74
C ASN A 225 -22.81 2.40 6.54
N LEU A 226 -21.76 1.59 6.41
CA LEU A 226 -21.67 0.57 5.36
C LEU A 226 -22.64 -0.59 5.61
N ALA A 227 -22.76 -1.05 6.86
CA ALA A 227 -23.63 -2.16 7.23
C ALA A 227 -25.13 -1.80 7.14
N ARG A 228 -25.50 -0.51 7.25
CA ARG A 228 -26.89 -0.04 7.18
C ARG A 228 -27.58 -0.38 5.85
N THR A 229 -26.83 -0.58 4.77
CA THR A 229 -27.38 -1.00 3.47
C THR A 229 -27.58 -2.50 3.34
N GLY A 230 -27.24 -3.28 4.38
CA GLY A 230 -27.22 -4.75 4.34
C GLY A 230 -25.96 -5.34 3.69
N ALA A 231 -25.01 -4.49 3.27
CA ALA A 231 -23.75 -4.93 2.69
C ALA A 231 -22.95 -5.79 3.69
N LYS A 232 -22.28 -6.82 3.17
CA LYS A 232 -21.27 -7.58 3.90
C LYS A 232 -19.89 -7.08 3.53
N GLY A 233 -18.86 -7.48 4.27
CA GLY A 233 -17.51 -7.08 3.92
C GLY A 233 -16.46 -7.69 4.81
N ALA A 234 -15.21 -7.35 4.50
CA ALA A 234 -14.04 -7.73 5.26
C ALA A 234 -13.46 -6.51 5.99
N LEU A 235 -13.15 -6.71 7.27
CA LEU A 235 -12.38 -5.76 8.07
C LEU A 235 -10.95 -6.27 8.12
N ILE A 236 -10.01 -5.48 7.61
CA ILE A 236 -8.60 -5.88 7.51
C ILE A 236 -7.87 -5.32 8.73
N ASN A 237 -7.21 -6.20 9.47
CA ASN A 237 -6.50 -5.83 10.68
C ASN A 237 -5.29 -4.93 10.40
N ILE A 238 -4.86 -4.18 11.40
CA ILE A 238 -3.64 -3.39 11.36
C ILE A 238 -2.48 -4.34 11.70
N PRO A 239 -1.54 -4.60 10.77
CA PRO A 239 -0.35 -5.38 11.09
C PRO A 239 0.53 -4.60 12.07
N ASP A 240 1.42 -5.31 12.78
CA ASP A 240 2.44 -4.66 13.59
C ASP A 240 3.32 -3.77 12.71
N VAL A 241 3.20 -2.45 12.89
CA VAL A 241 3.93 -1.48 12.06
C VAL A 241 5.44 -1.58 12.26
N THR A 242 5.92 -2.15 13.37
CA THR A 242 7.36 -2.36 13.61
C THR A 242 7.93 -3.54 12.81
N SER A 243 7.08 -4.37 12.21
CA SER A 243 7.52 -5.50 11.38
C SER A 243 7.88 -5.10 9.94
N ILE A 244 7.60 -3.87 9.51
CA ILE A 244 7.93 -3.44 8.15
C ILE A 244 9.45 -3.25 7.98
N PRO A 245 10.00 -3.40 6.77
CA PRO A 245 11.44 -3.28 6.52
C PRO A 245 12.08 -1.97 7.01
N TYR A 246 11.31 -0.88 7.11
CA TYR A 246 11.77 0.40 7.66
C TYR A 246 12.36 0.28 9.08
N PHE A 247 11.80 -0.58 9.94
CA PHE A 247 12.29 -0.80 11.31
C PHE A 247 13.25 -2.00 11.41
N THR A 248 13.46 -2.72 10.31
CA THR A 248 14.46 -3.80 10.25
C THR A 248 15.81 -3.18 9.94
N THR A 249 16.50 -2.74 10.99
CA THR A 249 17.89 -2.28 10.87
C THR A 249 18.84 -3.47 10.80
N VAL A 250 19.94 -3.33 10.06
CA VAL A 250 21.08 -4.24 10.24
C VAL A 250 21.68 -3.91 11.61
N PRO A 251 21.73 -4.85 12.56
CA PRO A 251 22.34 -4.59 13.87
C PRO A 251 23.78 -4.10 13.71
N TYR A 252 24.27 -3.25 14.62
CA TYR A 252 25.65 -2.76 14.57
C TYR A 252 26.69 -3.90 14.63
N ASN A 253 26.29 -5.06 15.16
CA ASN A 253 27.08 -6.28 15.21
C ASN A 253 26.24 -7.47 14.67
N PRO A 254 25.99 -7.53 13.36
CA PRO A 254 25.10 -8.54 12.78
C PRO A 254 25.79 -9.92 12.69
N LEU A 255 27.10 -9.96 12.92
CA LEU A 255 27.92 -11.18 12.87
C LEU A 255 28.10 -11.72 14.28
N ASN A 256 27.53 -12.91 14.53
CA ASN A 256 27.78 -13.62 15.77
C ASN A 256 29.22 -14.16 15.78
N ALA A 257 30.04 -13.72 16.73
CA ALA A 257 31.42 -14.19 16.88
C ALA A 257 31.53 -15.69 17.20
N ALA A 258 30.44 -16.30 17.70
CA ALA A 258 30.35 -17.74 17.94
C ALA A 258 29.94 -18.55 16.70
N ASP A 259 29.55 -17.91 15.60
CA ASP A 259 29.27 -18.61 14.34
C ASP A 259 30.60 -19.06 13.69
N PRO A 260 30.81 -20.37 13.44
CA PRO A 260 32.07 -20.87 12.91
C PRO A 260 32.38 -20.40 11.48
N ASN A 261 31.38 -19.95 10.72
CA ASN A 261 31.57 -19.43 9.36
C ASN A 261 31.90 -17.93 9.36
N PHE A 262 31.33 -17.16 10.29
CA PHE A 262 31.47 -15.70 10.33
C PHE A 262 32.48 -15.20 11.38
N GLY A 263 32.57 -15.85 12.54
CA GLY A 263 33.46 -15.49 13.64
C GLY A 263 34.92 -15.28 13.20
N PRO A 264 35.53 -16.20 12.43
CA PRO A 264 36.89 -16.01 11.91
C PRO A 264 37.06 -14.82 10.95
N GLN A 265 35.98 -14.37 10.30
CA GLN A 265 36.03 -13.27 9.33
C GLN A 265 35.96 -11.89 9.99
N ILE A 266 35.44 -11.79 11.22
CA ILE A 266 35.20 -10.51 11.93
C ILE A 266 36.48 -9.67 12.04
N ALA A 267 37.62 -10.28 12.37
CA ALA A 267 38.89 -9.55 12.49
C ALA A 267 39.31 -8.92 11.15
N THR A 268 39.17 -9.67 10.05
CA THR A 268 39.49 -9.19 8.69
C THR A 268 38.57 -8.05 8.28
N LEU A 269 37.27 -8.19 8.53
CA LEU A 269 36.27 -7.17 8.24
C LEU A 269 36.54 -5.89 9.04
N ASN A 270 36.86 -5.99 10.34
CA ASN A 270 37.20 -4.84 11.17
C ASN A 270 38.43 -4.08 10.65
N THR A 271 39.48 -4.80 10.22
CA THR A 271 40.66 -4.16 9.61
C THR A 271 40.31 -3.44 8.31
N GLN A 272 39.51 -4.06 7.44
CA GLN A 272 39.08 -3.45 6.18
C GLN A 272 38.20 -2.22 6.39
N PHE A 273 37.18 -2.32 7.25
CA PHE A 273 36.28 -1.20 7.54
C PHE A 273 37.00 -0.07 8.28
N ALA A 274 38.00 -0.35 9.12
CA ALA A 274 38.81 0.70 9.75
C ALA A 274 39.56 1.55 8.71
N GLN A 275 40.12 0.93 7.66
CA GLN A 275 40.76 1.65 6.55
C GLN A 275 39.72 2.44 5.75
N LEU A 276 38.56 1.85 5.47
CA LEU A 276 37.48 2.51 4.73
C LEU A 276 36.92 3.72 5.49
N ASN A 277 36.80 3.63 6.82
CA ASN A 277 36.35 4.72 7.68
C ASN A 277 37.32 5.92 7.65
N GLN A 278 38.64 5.67 7.57
CA GLN A 278 39.62 6.74 7.40
C GLN A 278 39.46 7.44 6.04
N VAL A 279 39.17 6.68 4.99
CA VAL A 279 38.88 7.23 3.65
C VAL A 279 37.60 8.06 3.67
N PHE A 280 36.51 7.58 4.26
CA PHE A 280 35.27 8.34 4.37
C PHE A 280 35.44 9.62 5.19
N THR A 281 36.18 9.56 6.31
CA THR A 281 36.51 10.75 7.11
C THR A 281 37.30 11.79 6.31
N ALA A 282 38.18 11.35 5.41
CA ALA A 282 38.96 12.24 4.56
C ALA A 282 38.15 12.82 3.38
N LEU A 283 37.06 12.17 2.97
CA LEU A 283 36.25 12.57 1.82
C LEU A 283 34.97 13.36 2.17
N GLY A 284 34.57 13.38 3.46
CA GLY A 284 33.44 14.16 3.96
C GLY A 284 32.24 13.32 4.36
#